data_AF-A0A7S3NAQ2-F1
#
_entry.id   AF-A0A7S3NAQ2-F1
#
_cell.length_a   1.000
_cell.length_b   1.000
_cell.length_c   1.000
_cell.angle_alpha   90.00
_cell.angle_beta   90.00
_cell.angle_gamma   90.00
#
_symmetry.space_group_name_H-M   'P 1'
#
loop_
_entity.id
_entity.type
_entity.pdbx_description
1 polymer ?
#
loop_
_entity_poly.entity_id
_entity_poly.type
_entity_poly.pdbx_seq_one_letter_code
_entity_poly.pdbx_strand_id
1 'polypeptide(L)'
;MTMFSKGEFNTKIKSLYKIYDTDGSGEIERDELRNFLRSGILGLCKILSIPVPYENEIATFAYMCFRQMDVDFSGTIDYNEFEDWIRNSDEIQDFLLKYTGQQTMDRAKKRYNELLK
;
A
#
# COMPACT_ATOMS: atom_id res chain seq x y z
N MET A 1 16.64 -5.34 -10.45
CA MET A 1 15.69 -5.48 -11.57
C MET A 1 14.36 -5.90 -10.98
N THR A 2 13.30 -5.16 -11.30
CA THR A 2 11.93 -5.40 -10.83
C THR A 2 11.49 -6.80 -11.26
N MET A 3 11.22 -7.68 -10.30
CA MET A 3 10.99 -9.12 -10.48
C MET A 3 9.57 -9.46 -10.97
N PHE A 4 8.93 -8.47 -11.57
CA PHE A 4 7.72 -8.63 -12.35
C PHE A 4 8.08 -8.28 -13.78
N SER A 5 7.51 -9.00 -14.75
CA SER A 5 7.36 -8.36 -16.06
C SER A 5 6.65 -7.02 -15.82
N LYS A 6 7.11 -5.92 -16.42
CA LYS A 6 6.52 -4.57 -16.23
C LYS A 6 4.97 -4.61 -16.32
N GLY A 7 4.43 -5.52 -17.14
CA GLY A 7 3.00 -5.77 -17.29
C GLY A 7 2.31 -6.40 -16.06
N GLU A 8 2.87 -7.43 -15.44
CA GLU A 8 2.23 -8.10 -14.28
C GLU A 8 2.16 -7.20 -13.05
N PHE A 9 3.22 -6.43 -12.78
CA PHE A 9 3.20 -5.47 -11.67
C PHE A 9 2.16 -4.39 -11.86
N ASN A 10 2.12 -3.78 -13.06
CA ASN A 10 1.15 -2.74 -13.38
C ASN A 10 -0.28 -3.27 -13.32
N THR A 11 -0.49 -4.54 -13.68
CA THR A 11 -1.82 -5.17 -13.58
C THR A 11 -2.24 -5.32 -12.12
N LYS A 12 -1.35 -5.77 -11.23
CA LYS A 12 -1.63 -5.89 -9.79
C LYS A 12 -1.87 -4.54 -9.13
N ILE A 13 -1.07 -3.52 -9.46
CA ILE A 13 -1.28 -2.14 -8.97
C ILE A 13 -2.63 -1.60 -9.45
N LYS A 14 -2.98 -1.77 -10.72
CA LYS A 14 -4.30 -1.37 -11.23
C LYS A 14 -5.45 -2.10 -10.55
N SER A 15 -5.30 -3.39 -10.28
CA SER A 15 -6.30 -4.14 -9.52
C SER A 15 -6.42 -3.62 -8.09
N LEU A 16 -5.29 -3.29 -7.45
CA LEU A 16 -5.29 -2.71 -6.11
C LEU A 16 -5.95 -1.33 -6.09
N TYR A 17 -5.63 -0.46 -7.05
CA TYR A 17 -6.23 0.84 -7.22
C TYR A 17 -7.77 0.77 -7.29
N LYS A 18 -8.30 -0.15 -8.10
CA LYS A 18 -9.74 -0.42 -8.21
C LYS A 18 -10.40 -1.00 -6.96
N ILE A 19 -9.63 -1.58 -6.04
CA ILE A 19 -10.16 -2.06 -4.76
C ILE A 19 -10.27 -0.90 -3.77
N TYR A 20 -9.43 0.13 -3.92
CA TYR A 20 -9.44 1.31 -3.06
C TYR A 20 -10.49 2.33 -3.52
N ASP A 21 -10.56 2.60 -4.82
CA ASP A 21 -11.62 3.38 -5.48
C ASP A 21 -12.92 2.57 -5.45
N THR A 22 -13.71 2.79 -4.39
CA THR A 22 -14.87 1.97 -4.04
C THR A 22 -16.10 2.45 -4.79
N ASP A 23 -16.17 3.75 -5.07
CA ASP A 23 -17.26 4.36 -5.81
C ASP A 23 -17.04 4.39 -7.33
N GLY A 24 -15.81 4.09 -7.80
CA GLY A 24 -15.46 4.04 -9.22
C GLY A 24 -15.31 5.43 -9.84
N SER A 25 -15.08 6.46 -9.01
CA SER A 25 -14.83 7.83 -9.45
C SER A 25 -13.56 7.93 -10.30
N GLY A 26 -12.63 6.98 -10.14
CA GLY A 26 -11.34 6.96 -10.82
C GLY A 26 -10.24 7.68 -10.05
N GLU A 27 -10.54 8.22 -8.87
CA GLU A 27 -9.62 8.86 -7.92
C GLU A 27 -9.88 8.29 -6.53
N ILE A 28 -8.84 8.19 -5.68
CA ILE A 28 -9.04 7.70 -4.31
C ILE A 28 -9.30 8.89 -3.39
N GLU A 29 -10.48 8.93 -2.80
CA GLU A 29 -10.84 9.96 -1.85
C GLU A 29 -10.26 9.70 -0.45
N ARG A 30 -10.18 10.74 0.39
CA ARG A 30 -9.69 10.64 1.78
C ARG A 30 -10.45 9.62 2.60
N ASP A 31 -11.77 9.59 2.46
CA ASP A 31 -12.63 8.67 3.20
C ASP A 31 -12.47 7.23 2.72
N GLU A 32 -12.26 7.02 1.42
CA GLU A 32 -11.98 5.71 0.85
C GLU A 32 -10.65 5.14 1.36
N LEU A 33 -9.58 5.95 1.31
CA LEU A 33 -8.27 5.55 1.84
C LEU A 33 -8.36 5.23 3.34
N ARG A 34 -9.08 6.05 4.11
CA ARG A 34 -9.28 5.82 5.55
C ARG A 34 -10.01 4.52 5.81
N ASN A 35 -11.11 4.26 5.09
CA ASN A 35 -11.91 3.05 5.25
C ASN A 35 -11.12 1.80 4.87
N PHE A 36 -10.31 1.90 3.81
CA PHE A 36 -9.42 0.82 3.40
C PHE A 36 -8.36 0.53 4.47
N LEU A 37 -7.61 1.55 4.93
CA LEU A 37 -6.57 1.39 5.94
C LEU A 37 -7.14 0.86 7.25
N ARG A 38 -8.30 1.36 7.67
CA ARG A 38 -9.03 0.84 8.83
C ARG A 38 -9.31 -0.64 8.66
N SER A 39 -9.90 -1.05 7.54
CA SER A 39 -10.24 -2.46 7.29
C SER A 39 -8.99 -3.36 7.25
N GLY A 40 -7.90 -2.88 6.64
CA GLY A 40 -6.62 -3.57 6.59
C GLY A 40 -5.98 -3.73 7.98
N ILE A 41 -5.90 -2.66 8.76
CA ILE A 41 -5.35 -2.67 10.13
C ILE A 41 -6.18 -3.58 11.02
N LEU A 42 -7.51 -3.47 11.00
CA LEU A 42 -8.41 -4.33 11.78
C LEU A 42 -8.25 -5.82 11.41
N GLY A 43 -8.15 -6.11 10.11
CA GLY A 43 -7.91 -7.47 9.62
C GLY A 43 -6.59 -8.04 10.12
N LEU A 44 -5.51 -7.26 10.04
CA LEU A 44 -4.18 -7.64 10.52
C LEU A 44 -4.17 -7.82 12.05
N CYS A 45 -4.76 -6.90 12.80
CA CYS A 45 -4.85 -7.00 14.27
C CYS A 45 -5.55 -8.28 14.71
N LYS A 46 -6.64 -8.64 14.04
CA LYS A 46 -7.41 -9.87 14.31
C LYS A 46 -6.61 -11.13 13.99
N ILE A 47 -5.89 -11.16 12.87
CA ILE A 47 -5.05 -12.31 12.47
C ILE A 47 -3.87 -12.48 13.43
N LEU A 48 -3.23 -11.38 13.82
CA LEU A 48 -2.05 -11.38 14.67
C LEU A 48 -2.38 -11.42 16.17
N SER A 49 -3.68 -11.38 16.53
CA SER A 49 -4.16 -11.33 17.92
C SER A 49 -3.53 -10.20 18.74
N ILE A 50 -3.33 -9.04 18.11
CA ILE A 50 -2.83 -7.82 18.75
C ILE A 50 -3.98 -6.84 18.99
N PRO A 51 -3.88 -5.96 20.01
CA PRO A 51 -4.91 -4.98 20.29
C PRO A 51 -5.18 -4.09 19.08
N VAL A 52 -6.46 -3.82 18.85
CA VAL A 52 -6.92 -2.89 17.82
C VAL A 52 -6.57 -1.47 18.27
N PRO A 53 -5.87 -0.68 17.44
CA PRO A 53 -5.58 0.72 17.74
C PRO A 53 -6.87 1.55 17.79
N TYR A 54 -6.82 2.68 18.50
CA TYR A 54 -7.98 3.55 18.62
C TYR A 54 -8.31 4.23 17.27
N GLU A 55 -9.59 4.57 17.07
CA GLU A 55 -10.07 5.18 15.82
C GLU A 55 -9.35 6.47 15.43
N ASN A 56 -8.97 7.28 16.42
CA ASN A 56 -8.19 8.50 16.21
C ASN A 56 -6.79 8.18 15.71
N GLU A 57 -6.13 7.12 16.19
CA GLU A 57 -4.80 6.71 15.71
C GLU A 57 -4.87 6.26 14.25
N ILE A 58 -5.88 5.48 13.90
CA ILE A 58 -6.12 5.05 12.50
C ILE A 58 -6.39 6.28 11.62
N ALA A 59 -7.20 7.23 12.08
CA ALA A 59 -7.50 8.46 11.34
C ALA A 59 -6.26 9.34 11.15
N THR A 60 -5.43 9.50 12.20
CA THR A 60 -4.17 10.24 12.11
C THR A 60 -3.20 9.56 11.14
N PHE A 61 -3.07 8.24 11.22
CA PHE A 61 -2.22 7.48 10.29
C PHE A 61 -2.70 7.61 8.84
N ALA A 62 -4.01 7.45 8.60
CA ALA A 62 -4.60 7.62 7.27
C ALA A 62 -4.35 9.03 6.72
N TYR A 63 -4.51 10.07 7.55
CA TYR A 63 -4.20 11.44 7.16
C TYR A 63 -2.73 11.63 6.79
N MET A 64 -1.80 11.04 7.55
CA MET A 64 -0.36 11.09 7.25
C MET A 64 -0.02 10.38 5.95
N CYS A 65 -0.60 9.20 5.69
CA CYS A 65 -0.44 8.49 4.43
C CYS A 65 -1.00 9.29 3.26
N PHE A 66 -2.22 9.83 3.40
CA PHE A 66 -2.86 10.65 2.38
C PHE A 66 -1.96 11.83 1.99
N ARG A 67 -1.44 12.56 2.98
CA ARG A 67 -0.53 13.69 2.80
C ARG A 67 0.80 13.36 2.12
N GLN A 68 1.23 12.11 2.15
CA GLN A 68 2.44 11.67 1.45
C GLN A 68 2.16 11.26 0.00
N MET A 69 0.91 10.88 -0.30
CA MET A 69 0.48 10.40 -1.61
C MET A 69 -0.07 11.52 -2.48
N ASP A 70 -0.90 12.40 -1.90
CA ASP A 70 -1.44 13.62 -2.51
C ASP A 70 -0.32 14.67 -2.62
N VAL A 71 0.48 14.57 -3.68
CA VAL A 71 1.68 15.40 -3.91
C VAL A 71 1.27 16.75 -4.48
N ASP A 72 0.22 16.76 -5.30
CA ASP A 72 -0.29 17.98 -5.93
C ASP A 72 -1.30 18.76 -5.05
N PHE A 73 -1.70 18.19 -3.91
CA PHE A 73 -2.68 18.74 -2.98
C PHE A 73 -4.06 18.95 -3.61
N SER A 74 -4.40 18.15 -4.63
CA SER A 74 -5.72 18.11 -5.26
C SER A 74 -6.81 17.71 -4.27
N GLY A 75 -6.44 16.97 -3.21
CA GLY A 75 -7.37 16.49 -2.20
C GLY A 75 -7.98 15.13 -2.51
N THR A 76 -7.62 14.55 -3.65
CA THR A 76 -7.83 13.15 -4.05
C THR A 76 -6.47 12.54 -4.40
N ILE A 77 -6.40 11.23 -4.59
CA ILE A 77 -5.17 10.55 -5.05
C ILE A 77 -5.43 9.95 -6.41
N ASP A 78 -4.70 10.42 -7.41
CA ASP A 78 -4.82 9.88 -8.76
C ASP A 78 -4.02 8.57 -8.93
N TYR A 79 -4.22 7.90 -10.06
CA TYR A 79 -3.54 6.64 -10.35
C TYR A 79 -2.01 6.78 -10.44
N ASN A 80 -1.49 7.89 -10.95
CA ASN A 80 -0.05 8.13 -11.07
C ASN A 80 0.57 8.34 -9.68
N GLU A 81 -0.07 9.13 -8.83
CA GLU A 81 0.35 9.36 -7.44
C GLU A 81 0.34 8.05 -6.65
N PHE A 82 -0.69 7.23 -6.83
CA PHE A 82 -0.77 5.90 -6.23
C PHE A 82 0.34 4.96 -6.74
N GLU A 83 0.58 4.93 -8.05
CA GLU A 83 1.63 4.12 -8.65
C GLU A 83 3.02 4.55 -8.15
N ASP A 84 3.28 5.85 -8.13
CA ASP A 84 4.56 6.41 -7.67
C ASP A 84 4.78 6.13 -6.19
N TRP A 85 3.75 6.24 -5.36
CA TRP A 85 3.85 5.89 -3.94
C TRP A 85 4.24 4.41 -3.73
N ILE A 86 3.58 3.48 -4.44
CA ILE A 86 3.93 2.05 -4.36
C ILE A 86 5.34 1.81 -4.91
N ARG A 87 5.75 2.51 -5.97
CA ARG A 87 7.10 2.37 -6.54
C ARG A 87 8.20 2.88 -5.62
N ASN A 88 7.90 3.89 -4.79
CA ASN A 88 8.86 4.51 -3.88
C ASN A 88 8.85 3.92 -2.46
N SER A 89 7.83 3.13 -2.09
CA SER A 89 7.80 2.43 -0.79
C SER A 89 8.19 0.95 -0.93
N ASP A 90 9.43 0.64 -0.55
CA ASP A 90 9.92 -0.73 -0.49
C ASP A 90 9.12 -1.59 0.50
N GLU A 91 8.67 -1.04 1.62
CA GLU A 91 7.86 -1.75 2.60
C GLU A 91 6.52 -2.20 2.03
N ILE A 92 5.85 -1.34 1.25
CA ILE A 92 4.57 -1.65 0.63
C ILE A 92 4.75 -2.68 -0.48
N GLN A 93 5.81 -2.57 -1.28
CA GLN A 93 6.11 -3.59 -2.27
C GLN A 93 6.34 -4.96 -1.63
N ASP A 94 7.08 -5.00 -0.52
CA ASP A 94 7.35 -6.25 0.21
C ASP A 94 6.07 -6.82 0.84
N PHE A 95 5.19 -5.97 1.37
CA PHE A 95 3.86 -6.37 1.85
C PHE A 95 3.01 -6.94 0.70
N LEU A 96 2.89 -6.24 -0.43
CA LEU A 96 2.15 -6.70 -1.59
C LEU A 96 2.71 -8.01 -2.16
N LEU A 97 4.03 -8.19 -2.18
CA LEU A 97 4.67 -9.45 -2.57
C LEU A 97 4.28 -10.61 -1.66
N LYS A 98 4.23 -10.37 -0.34
CA LYS A 98 3.83 -11.36 0.66
C LYS A 98 2.39 -11.84 0.47
N TYR A 99 1.47 -10.94 0.11
CA TYR A 99 0.04 -11.27 -0.04
C TYR A 99 -0.39 -11.64 -1.48
N THR A 100 0.43 -11.32 -2.49
CA THR A 100 0.17 -11.71 -3.89
C THR A 100 0.72 -13.09 -4.26
N GLY A 101 1.15 -13.88 -3.27
CA GLY A 101 1.44 -15.31 -3.40
C GLY A 101 2.83 -15.68 -3.89
N GLN A 102 3.79 -14.75 -3.94
CA GLN A 102 5.18 -15.07 -4.30
C GLN A 102 6.13 -14.76 -3.14
N GLN A 103 6.43 -15.78 -2.34
CA GLN A 103 7.66 -15.78 -1.54
C GLN A 103 8.85 -15.63 -2.50
N THR A 104 9.45 -14.45 -2.57
CA THR A 104 10.74 -14.31 -3.25
C THR A 104 11.83 -14.09 -2.21
N MET A 105 12.37 -15.22 -1.78
CA MET A 105 13.61 -15.38 -1.02
C MET A 105 14.77 -14.49 -1.54
N ASP A 106 14.73 -14.05 -2.79
CA ASP A 106 15.69 -13.14 -3.41
C ASP A 106 15.76 -11.74 -2.79
N ARG A 107 14.64 -11.16 -2.33
CA ARG A 107 14.68 -9.83 -1.68
C ARG A 107 15.23 -9.92 -0.25
N ALA A 108 14.86 -10.95 0.50
CA ALA A 108 15.43 -11.24 1.81
C ALA A 108 16.95 -11.47 1.73
N LYS A 109 17.42 -12.20 0.69
CA LYS A 109 18.85 -12.35 0.40
C LYS A 109 19.54 -11.03 0.02
N LYS A 110 18.89 -10.19 -0.78
CA LYS A 110 19.47 -8.90 -1.20
C LYS A 110 19.61 -7.94 -0.02
N ARG A 111 18.58 -7.84 0.83
CA ARG A 111 18.60 -7.00 2.03
C ARG A 111 19.58 -7.52 3.08
N TYR A 112 19.72 -8.84 3.24
CA TYR A 112 20.76 -9.45 4.05
C TYR A 112 22.18 -9.12 3.55
N ASN A 113 22.40 -9.17 2.23
CA ASN A 113 23.69 -8.82 1.64
C ASN A 113 24.02 -7.31 1.69
N GLU A 114 23.01 -6.44 1.73
CA GLU A 114 23.18 -5.00 1.92
C GLU A 114 23.43 -4.62 3.38
N LEU A 115 22.90 -5.38 4.34
CA LEU A 115 23.17 -5.21 5.78
C LEU A 115 24.54 -5.76 6.24
N LEU A 116 25.18 -6.59 5.41
CA LEU A 116 26.52 -7.17 5.66
C LEU A 116 27.66 -6.40 4.98
N LYS A 117 27.38 -5.25 4.38
CA LYS A 117 28.39 -4.28 3.94
C LYS A 117 28.50 -3.14 4.94
#